data_AF-A0AAD6TN26-F1
#
_entry.id   AF-A0AAD6TN26-F1
#
_cell.length_a   1.000
_cell.length_b   1.000
_cell.length_c   1.000
_cell.angle_alpha   90.00
_cell.angle_beta   90.00
_cell.angle_gamma   90.00
#
_symmetry.space_group_name_H-M   'P 1'
#
loop_
_entity.id
_entity.type
_entity.pdbx_description
1 polymer ?
#
loop_
_entity_poly.entity_id
_entity_poly.type
_entity_poly.pdbx_seq_one_letter_code
_entity_poly.pdbx_strand_id
1 'polypeptide(L)'
;TCLKNATSTFEDLVACFDAYTVSEGYYSDETYTAAQPTDDQLRGWEDLTTSLLSVDGNCTSVVVPSSIAYVYDVSLFRDPEGPAFCIASESSSVDGVYAKGWGLLAVPATIAAVKRNIHLAAPHPAYDLFTPEQAGALFKSTGARSLLIAGRVRTAYMAPSDCVTSSTIYYKTDPAHEIAEPFFSASKAIRAWQHANGGCPAASCAFIQLHGKGARSCPSDTIFLSSGIGIPPGSLPRIRSPKPGRSAWYTDPAARPVKSLRAALAAAFPTWTVALPSDSACRLTATDNVFGRLVNGVPAQAVCTNASNAALTTGEFVHIEQAVVSRGSAAYLAWTAAIQAAFTPL
;
A
#
# COMPACT_ATOMS: atom_id res chain seq x y z
N THR A 1 20.88 -11.54 -0.02
CA THR A 1 20.83 -12.61 -1.05
C THR A 1 20.15 -12.14 -2.32
N CYS A 2 18.99 -11.47 -2.23
CA CYS A 2 18.24 -10.96 -3.39
C CYS A 2 19.02 -9.94 -4.27
N LEU A 3 19.72 -8.99 -3.64
CA LEU A 3 20.44 -7.92 -4.35
C LEU A 3 21.76 -8.35 -5.03
N LYS A 4 22.17 -9.62 -4.91
CA LYS A 4 23.46 -10.10 -5.45
C LYS A 4 23.41 -10.53 -6.92
N ASN A 5 22.23 -10.65 -7.52
CA ASN A 5 22.08 -11.18 -8.87
C ASN A 5 21.79 -10.07 -9.90
N ALA A 6 22.82 -9.66 -10.64
CA ALA A 6 22.79 -8.53 -11.58
C ALA A 6 21.92 -8.73 -12.84
N THR A 7 21.36 -9.92 -13.06
CA THR A 7 20.50 -10.22 -14.22
C THR A 7 19.01 -10.27 -13.89
N SER A 8 18.62 -10.04 -12.64
CA SER A 8 17.22 -10.14 -12.20
C SER A 8 16.47 -8.85 -12.54
N THR A 9 15.20 -8.94 -12.92
CA THR A 9 14.32 -7.77 -13.05
C THR A 9 13.92 -7.24 -11.67
N PHE A 10 13.35 -6.04 -11.59
CA PHE A 10 12.80 -5.51 -10.34
C PHE A 10 11.65 -6.37 -9.79
N GLU A 11 10.83 -6.94 -10.68
CA GLU A 11 9.80 -7.90 -10.32
C GLU A 11 10.39 -9.15 -9.66
N ASP A 12 11.47 -9.70 -10.21
CA ASP A 12 12.20 -10.83 -9.59
C ASP A 12 12.80 -10.45 -8.24
N LEU A 13 13.29 -9.21 -8.09
CA LEU A 13 13.81 -8.70 -6.83
C LEU A 13 12.70 -8.65 -5.77
N VAL A 14 11.53 -8.13 -6.12
CA VAL A 14 10.38 -8.07 -5.21
C VAL A 14 9.91 -9.47 -4.83
N ALA A 15 9.81 -10.40 -5.79
CA ALA A 15 9.46 -11.80 -5.51
C ALA A 15 10.48 -12.46 -4.56
N CYS A 16 11.78 -12.17 -4.73
CA CYS A 16 12.81 -12.67 -3.82
C CYS A 16 12.64 -12.12 -2.40
N PHE A 17 12.32 -10.84 -2.24
CA PHE A 17 12.06 -10.24 -0.94
C PHE A 17 10.76 -10.73 -0.31
N ASP A 18 9.71 -10.98 -1.10
CA ASP A 18 8.45 -11.51 -0.58
C ASP A 18 8.61 -12.94 -0.01
N ALA A 19 9.58 -13.71 -0.52
CA ALA A 19 9.91 -15.03 0.03
C ALA A 19 10.43 -14.98 1.49
N TYR A 20 10.87 -13.81 1.97
CA TYR A 20 11.29 -13.60 3.37
C TYR A 20 10.15 -13.08 4.25
N THR A 21 8.96 -12.82 3.71
CA THR A 21 7.80 -12.33 4.49
C THR A 21 7.52 -13.25 5.68
N VAL A 22 7.44 -12.67 6.88
CA VAL A 22 7.15 -13.43 8.11
C VAL A 22 5.76 -14.04 8.02
N SER A 23 5.69 -15.37 8.17
CA SER A 23 4.49 -16.17 7.93
C SER A 23 3.46 -16.10 9.06
N GLU A 24 2.28 -16.66 8.80
CA GLU A 24 1.19 -16.78 9.77
C GLU A 24 1.62 -17.51 11.04
N GLY A 25 1.19 -16.98 12.20
CA GLY A 25 1.41 -17.61 13.50
C GLY A 25 2.88 -17.72 13.94
N TYR A 26 3.79 -17.01 13.27
CA TYR A 26 5.22 -17.07 13.55
C TYR A 26 5.56 -16.50 14.93
N TYR A 27 4.93 -15.39 15.31
CA TYR A 27 5.24 -14.70 16.56
C TYR A 27 4.45 -15.26 17.76
N SER A 28 5.19 -15.53 18.84
CA SER A 28 4.68 -15.52 20.21
C SER A 28 4.57 -14.07 20.73
N ASP A 29 3.98 -13.87 21.91
CA ASP A 29 3.95 -12.54 22.55
C ASP A 29 5.34 -11.95 22.78
N GLU A 30 6.28 -12.78 23.26
CA GLU A 30 7.67 -12.39 23.51
C GLU A 30 8.39 -12.01 22.20
N THR A 31 8.27 -12.83 21.17
CA THR A 31 8.96 -12.60 19.89
C THR A 31 8.32 -11.48 19.09
N TYR A 32 7.00 -11.30 19.16
CA TYR A 32 6.31 -10.12 18.65
C TYR A 32 6.84 -8.85 19.31
N THR A 33 6.89 -8.83 20.65
CA THR A 33 7.38 -7.68 21.42
C THR A 33 8.83 -7.35 21.05
N ALA A 34 9.69 -8.36 20.91
CA ALA A 34 11.07 -8.18 20.47
C ALA A 34 11.19 -7.71 19.00
N ALA A 35 10.22 -8.05 18.15
CA ALA A 35 10.17 -7.64 16.76
C ALA A 35 9.58 -6.23 16.56
N GLN A 36 8.85 -5.67 17.54
CA GLN A 36 8.34 -4.31 17.45
C GLN A 36 9.47 -3.27 17.55
N PRO A 37 9.40 -2.18 16.76
CA PRO A 37 10.35 -1.09 16.88
C PRO A 37 10.15 -0.31 18.19
N THR A 38 11.24 0.18 18.77
CA THR A 38 11.19 1.22 19.80
C THR A 38 10.85 2.59 19.19
N ASP A 39 10.53 3.59 20.00
CA ASP A 39 10.26 4.95 19.52
C ASP A 39 11.44 5.55 18.71
N ASP A 40 12.68 5.27 19.12
CA ASP A 40 13.88 5.70 18.40
C ASP A 40 14.04 5.00 17.05
N GLN A 41 13.56 3.77 16.95
CA GLN A 41 13.59 2.99 15.73
C GLN A 41 12.48 3.39 14.77
N LEU A 42 11.28 3.66 15.28
CA LEU A 42 10.20 4.26 14.50
C LEU A 42 10.64 5.59 13.91
N ARG A 43 11.24 6.48 14.71
CA ARG A 43 11.81 7.74 14.20
C ARG A 43 12.89 7.51 13.15
N GLY A 44 13.82 6.59 13.40
CA GLY A 44 14.83 6.23 12.42
C GLY A 44 14.23 5.67 11.12
N TRP A 45 13.14 4.92 11.20
CA TRP A 45 12.44 4.38 10.04
C TRP A 45 11.72 5.48 9.24
N GLU A 46 11.09 6.44 9.91
CA GLU A 46 10.49 7.62 9.29
C GLU A 46 11.55 8.52 8.62
N ASP A 47 12.69 8.73 9.28
CA ASP A 47 13.82 9.52 8.76
C ASP A 47 14.45 8.85 7.54
N LEU A 48 14.65 7.53 7.57
CA LEU A 48 15.15 6.77 6.43
C LEU A 48 14.16 6.83 5.25
N THR A 49 12.87 6.67 5.53
CA THR A 49 11.80 6.76 4.52
C THR A 49 11.80 8.13 3.83
N THR A 50 11.86 9.20 4.62
CA THR A 50 11.88 10.59 4.13
C THR A 50 13.14 10.88 3.30
N SER A 51 14.29 10.37 3.77
CA SER A 51 15.58 10.53 3.10
C SER A 51 15.63 9.84 1.74
N LEU A 52 15.07 8.62 1.64
CA LEU A 52 14.97 7.89 0.38
C LEU A 52 14.14 8.62 -0.66
N LEU A 53 12.99 9.21 -0.28
CA LEU A 53 12.13 9.95 -1.21
C LEU A 53 12.81 11.16 -1.87
N SER A 54 13.92 11.62 -1.29
CA SER A 54 14.69 12.78 -1.73
C SER A 54 15.97 12.42 -2.52
N VAL A 55 16.21 11.13 -2.79
CA VAL A 55 17.44 10.68 -3.45
C VAL A 55 17.50 11.09 -4.92
N ASP A 56 18.69 11.48 -5.38
CA ASP A 56 18.96 11.73 -6.80
C ASP A 56 20.36 11.26 -7.21
N GLY A 57 20.43 10.13 -7.89
CA GLY A 57 21.64 9.53 -8.46
C GLY A 57 22.54 8.76 -7.50
N ASN A 58 22.41 8.96 -6.18
CA ASN A 58 23.32 8.36 -5.19
C ASN A 58 22.58 7.69 -4.02
N CYS A 59 22.25 6.40 -4.13
CA CYS A 59 21.64 5.68 -3.01
C CYS A 59 22.54 5.59 -1.77
N THR A 60 23.87 5.66 -1.93
CA THR A 60 24.81 5.55 -0.80
C THR A 60 24.95 6.84 -0.01
N SER A 61 24.37 7.97 -0.46
CA SER A 61 24.30 9.18 0.35
C SER A 61 23.16 9.14 1.37
N VAL A 62 22.24 8.18 1.26
CA VAL A 62 21.18 7.97 2.25
C VAL A 62 21.81 7.36 3.49
N VAL A 63 21.88 8.15 4.56
CA VAL A 63 22.38 7.69 5.86
C VAL A 63 21.30 6.88 6.54
N VAL A 64 21.57 5.61 6.81
CA VAL A 64 20.70 4.77 7.66
C VAL A 64 20.87 5.23 9.12
N PRO A 65 19.80 5.67 9.80
CA PRO A 65 19.91 6.11 11.19
C PRO A 65 20.46 5.00 12.10
N SER A 66 21.32 5.38 13.05
CA SER A 66 22.02 4.42 13.91
C SER A 66 21.08 3.53 14.72
N SER A 67 19.87 4.00 15.04
CA SER A 67 18.84 3.22 15.74
C SER A 67 18.36 2.01 14.95
N ILE A 68 18.46 2.04 13.61
CA ILE A 68 18.00 0.98 12.70
C ILE A 68 19.10 0.43 11.79
N ALA A 69 20.35 0.90 11.91
CA ALA A 69 21.47 0.48 11.07
C ALA A 69 21.86 -1.00 11.22
N TYR A 70 21.40 -1.66 12.28
CA TYR A 70 21.55 -3.11 12.45
C TYR A 70 20.38 -3.92 11.86
N VAL A 71 19.30 -3.24 11.46
CA VAL A 71 18.09 -3.82 10.87
C VAL A 71 18.07 -3.60 9.37
N TYR A 72 18.41 -2.40 8.90
CA TYR A 72 18.27 -1.99 7.49
C TYR A 72 19.59 -1.66 6.82
N ASP A 73 19.64 -1.97 5.53
CA ASP A 73 20.62 -1.43 4.58
C ASP A 73 19.90 -0.66 3.46
N VAL A 74 20.59 0.33 2.88
CA VAL A 74 20.17 0.97 1.63
C VAL A 74 21.08 0.51 0.49
N SER A 75 20.48 -0.05 -0.55
CA SER A 75 21.20 -0.59 -1.70
C SER A 75 20.72 0.01 -3.02
N LEU A 76 21.65 0.19 -3.95
CA LEU A 76 21.34 0.49 -5.35
C LEU A 76 21.07 -0.83 -6.08
N PHE A 77 19.88 -0.93 -6.67
CA PHE A 77 19.53 -2.00 -7.60
C PHE A 77 19.46 -1.44 -9.03
N ARG A 78 20.05 -2.16 -9.99
CA ARG A 78 20.03 -1.78 -11.41
C ARG A 78 19.18 -2.80 -12.15
N ASP A 79 17.98 -2.40 -12.55
CA ASP A 79 17.12 -3.26 -13.36
C ASP A 79 17.67 -3.32 -14.80
N PRO A 80 17.87 -4.52 -15.38
CA PRO A 80 18.36 -4.67 -16.76
C PRO A 80 17.39 -4.16 -17.83
N GLU A 81 16.10 -4.02 -17.49
CA GLU A 81 15.00 -3.62 -18.37
C GLU A 81 14.39 -2.25 -17.98
N GLY A 82 14.99 -1.54 -17.02
CA GLY A 82 14.36 -0.37 -16.42
C GLY A 82 15.34 0.63 -15.79
N PRO A 83 14.81 1.61 -15.03
CA PRO A 83 15.64 2.51 -14.25
C PRO A 83 16.32 1.77 -13.09
N ALA A 84 17.30 2.42 -12.48
CA ALA A 84 17.84 1.96 -11.20
C ALA A 84 16.96 2.42 -10.03
N PHE A 85 17.04 1.72 -8.90
CA PHE A 85 16.23 1.95 -7.71
C PHE A 85 17.09 1.96 -6.45
N CYS A 86 16.75 2.82 -5.49
CA CYS A 86 17.28 2.74 -4.12
C CYS A 86 16.30 1.94 -3.26
N ILE A 87 16.82 0.92 -2.58
CA ILE A 87 16.05 -0.05 -1.81
C ILE A 87 16.49 -0.01 -0.36
N ALA A 88 15.58 0.32 0.56
CA ALA A 88 15.74 -0.01 1.97
C ALA A 88 15.10 -1.37 2.24
N SER A 89 15.92 -2.32 2.66
CA SER A 89 15.50 -3.67 3.01
C SER A 89 16.15 -4.13 4.31
N GLU A 90 15.48 -5.01 5.04
CA GLU A 90 16.10 -5.66 6.19
C GLU A 90 17.34 -6.46 5.78
N SER A 91 18.42 -6.31 6.54
CA SER A 91 19.73 -6.91 6.26
C SER A 91 19.89 -8.31 6.90
N SER A 92 18.96 -8.71 7.75
CA SER A 92 19.02 -9.97 8.51
C SER A 92 17.73 -10.79 8.38
N SER A 93 17.92 -12.11 8.41
CA SER A 93 16.85 -13.10 8.39
C SER A 93 17.08 -14.16 9.45
N VAL A 94 16.02 -14.64 10.08
CA VAL A 94 16.02 -15.77 11.03
C VAL A 94 15.08 -16.84 10.46
N ASP A 95 15.54 -18.09 10.43
CA ASP A 95 14.75 -19.23 9.90
C ASP A 95 14.14 -19.02 8.50
N GLY A 96 14.86 -18.26 7.65
CA GLY A 96 14.46 -18.01 6.27
C GLY A 96 13.43 -16.89 6.09
N VAL A 97 13.03 -16.19 7.15
CA VAL A 97 12.16 -15.00 7.10
C VAL A 97 12.86 -13.76 7.67
N TYR A 98 12.30 -12.58 7.46
CA TYR A 98 12.81 -11.34 8.05
C TYR A 98 12.94 -11.43 9.56
N ALA A 99 14.05 -10.91 10.10
CA ALA A 99 14.28 -10.93 11.55
C ALA A 99 13.29 -10.03 12.32
N LYS A 100 12.81 -8.94 11.71
CA LYS A 100 11.83 -8.02 12.30
C LYS A 100 10.52 -7.94 11.54
N GLY A 101 10.55 -8.05 10.21
CA GLY A 101 9.36 -7.99 9.35
C GLY A 101 8.74 -6.59 9.25
N TRP A 102 9.56 -5.53 9.24
CA TRP A 102 9.16 -4.12 9.12
C TRP A 102 8.87 -3.72 7.67
N GLY A 103 9.44 -4.43 6.70
CA GLY A 103 9.07 -4.32 5.28
C GLY A 103 10.14 -3.75 4.37
N LEU A 104 9.72 -3.46 3.14
CA LEU A 104 10.57 -3.03 2.03
C LEU A 104 10.10 -1.66 1.54
N LEU A 105 11.04 -0.73 1.37
CA LEU A 105 10.80 0.54 0.71
C LEU A 105 11.72 0.69 -0.50
N ALA A 106 11.13 1.00 -1.65
CA ALA A 106 11.86 1.28 -2.88
C ALA A 106 11.45 2.62 -3.48
N VAL A 107 12.42 3.32 -4.07
CA VAL A 107 12.25 4.57 -4.81
C VAL A 107 13.10 4.54 -6.09
N PRO A 108 12.72 5.24 -7.18
CA PRO A 108 13.61 5.41 -8.32
C PRO A 108 14.91 6.09 -7.87
N ALA A 109 16.05 5.61 -8.36
CA ALA A 109 17.35 6.11 -7.92
C ALA A 109 17.63 7.55 -8.39
N THR A 110 16.89 8.07 -9.37
CA THR A 110 17.00 9.44 -9.86
C THR A 110 15.64 10.10 -9.93
N ILE A 111 15.60 11.42 -9.73
CA ILE A 111 14.36 12.20 -9.86
C ILE A 111 13.81 12.13 -11.29
N ALA A 112 14.70 12.07 -12.29
CA ALA A 112 14.31 11.95 -13.69
C ALA A 112 13.53 10.66 -14.01
N ALA A 113 13.70 9.60 -13.22
CA ALA A 113 12.97 8.34 -13.36
C ALA A 113 11.57 8.40 -12.71
N VAL A 114 11.32 9.36 -11.81
CA VAL A 114 9.98 9.61 -11.26
C VAL A 114 9.14 10.33 -12.32
N LYS A 115 8.09 9.66 -12.80
CA LYS A 115 7.16 10.20 -13.79
C LYS A 115 5.84 10.62 -13.19
N ARG A 116 5.46 10.10 -12.01
CA ARG A 116 4.18 10.39 -11.34
C ARG A 116 4.38 10.38 -9.83
N ASN A 117 3.66 11.23 -9.11
CA ASN A 117 3.62 11.22 -7.64
C ASN A 117 2.67 10.14 -7.11
N ILE A 118 2.76 8.94 -7.69
CA ILE A 118 2.02 7.77 -7.22
C ILE A 118 2.89 7.06 -6.21
N HIS A 119 2.28 6.69 -5.08
CA HIS A 119 2.89 5.87 -4.05
C HIS A 119 2.12 4.55 -4.00
N LEU A 120 2.79 3.46 -4.39
CA LEU A 120 2.20 2.13 -4.41
C LEU A 120 2.51 1.41 -3.10
N ALA A 121 1.54 0.64 -2.62
CA ALA A 121 1.71 -0.14 -1.41
C ALA A 121 1.04 -1.51 -1.51
N ALA A 122 1.69 -2.53 -0.93
CA ALA A 122 1.15 -3.87 -0.74
C ALA A 122 1.20 -4.23 0.76
N PRO A 123 0.12 -3.96 1.52
CA PRO A 123 0.11 -4.16 2.96
C PRO A 123 -0.02 -5.62 3.39
N HIS A 124 -0.49 -6.51 2.53
CA HIS A 124 -0.78 -7.92 2.87
C HIS A 124 0.01 -8.91 2.00
N PRO A 125 1.36 -8.87 2.04
CA PRO A 125 2.21 -9.84 1.35
C PRO A 125 1.85 -11.27 1.75
N ALA A 126 2.05 -12.23 0.84
CA ALA A 126 1.64 -13.64 0.91
C ALA A 126 0.14 -13.94 1.19
N TYR A 127 -0.57 -13.12 1.94
CA TYR A 127 -1.99 -13.29 2.23
C TYR A 127 -2.85 -12.87 1.03
N ASP A 128 -2.52 -11.73 0.42
CA ASP A 128 -3.25 -11.19 -0.73
C ASP A 128 -2.66 -11.69 -2.06
N LEU A 129 -1.82 -12.73 -2.06
CA LEU A 129 -1.19 -13.45 -3.19
C LEU A 129 -0.95 -12.61 -4.46
N PHE A 130 0.32 -12.42 -4.81
CA PHE A 130 0.79 -11.67 -5.99
C PHE A 130 0.65 -10.15 -5.92
N THR A 131 0.12 -9.58 -4.82
CA THR A 131 0.06 -8.12 -4.66
C THR A 131 1.45 -7.47 -4.53
N PRO A 132 2.47 -8.05 -3.87
CA PRO A 132 3.81 -7.47 -3.86
C PRO A 132 4.41 -7.35 -5.26
N GLU A 133 4.39 -8.42 -6.05
CA GLU A 133 4.94 -8.46 -7.40
C GLU A 133 4.17 -7.55 -8.35
N GLN A 134 2.84 -7.50 -8.23
CA GLN A 134 2.02 -6.54 -8.98
C GLN A 134 2.42 -5.10 -8.61
N ALA A 135 2.53 -4.78 -7.32
CA ALA A 135 2.95 -3.46 -6.88
C ALA A 135 4.33 -3.10 -7.43
N GLY A 136 5.27 -4.06 -7.44
CA GLY A 136 6.61 -3.91 -8.00
C GLY A 136 6.60 -3.61 -9.50
N ALA A 137 5.87 -4.41 -10.28
CA ALA A 137 5.74 -4.21 -11.73
C ALA A 137 5.11 -2.86 -12.07
N LEU A 138 4.05 -2.47 -11.36
CA LEU A 138 3.39 -1.18 -11.56
C LEU A 138 4.28 -0.02 -11.13
N PHE A 139 5.05 -0.17 -10.05
CA PHE A 139 5.99 0.84 -9.60
C PHE A 139 7.05 1.14 -10.65
N LYS A 140 7.73 0.10 -11.17
CA LYS A 140 8.71 0.20 -12.25
C LYS A 140 8.11 0.82 -13.51
N SER A 141 7.00 0.27 -14.00
CA SER A 141 6.47 0.59 -15.32
C SER A 141 5.72 1.92 -15.41
N THR A 142 5.22 2.45 -14.28
CA THR A 142 4.49 3.73 -14.26
C THR A 142 5.38 4.92 -13.91
N GLY A 143 6.63 4.67 -13.49
CA GLY A 143 7.52 5.69 -12.93
C GLY A 143 6.94 6.27 -11.64
N ALA A 144 6.33 5.43 -10.80
CA ALA A 144 5.81 5.83 -9.50
C ALA A 144 6.95 6.27 -8.58
N ARG A 145 6.63 7.12 -7.60
CA ARG A 145 7.62 7.73 -6.71
C ARG A 145 8.13 6.78 -5.63
N SER A 146 7.26 5.94 -5.09
CA SER A 146 7.66 4.95 -4.08
C SER A 146 6.84 3.68 -4.15
N LEU A 147 7.43 2.61 -3.62
CA LEU A 147 6.80 1.33 -3.35
C LEU A 147 7.07 0.94 -1.90
N LEU A 148 6.00 0.64 -1.15
CA LEU A 148 6.07 0.14 0.22
C LEU A 148 5.40 -1.23 0.33
N ILE A 149 6.13 -2.25 0.79
CA ILE A 149 5.60 -3.59 0.99
C ILE A 149 5.80 -3.96 2.46
N ALA A 150 4.78 -4.48 3.13
CA ALA A 150 4.93 -4.95 4.50
C ALA A 150 5.91 -6.13 4.57
N GLY A 151 6.57 -6.35 5.72
CA GLY A 151 7.53 -7.45 5.89
C GLY A 151 6.93 -8.70 6.53
N ARG A 152 5.65 -8.67 6.89
CA ARG A 152 4.96 -9.74 7.60
C ARG A 152 3.51 -9.84 7.17
N VAL A 153 2.97 -11.05 7.19
CA VAL A 153 1.54 -11.26 6.93
C VAL A 153 0.71 -10.70 8.08
N ARG A 154 -0.53 -10.29 7.79
CA ARG A 154 -1.42 -9.71 8.80
C ARG A 154 -1.68 -10.62 10.00
N THR A 155 -1.55 -11.93 9.82
CA THR A 155 -1.70 -12.98 10.85
C THR A 155 -0.38 -13.49 11.43
N ALA A 156 0.74 -12.78 11.24
CA ALA A 156 2.03 -13.20 11.79
C ALA A 156 2.03 -13.27 13.32
N TYR A 157 1.25 -12.40 13.99
CA TYR A 157 0.90 -12.53 15.39
C TYR A 157 -0.62 -12.63 15.55
N MET A 158 -1.11 -13.77 16.06
CA MET A 158 -2.54 -14.09 16.16
C MET A 158 -3.27 -13.40 17.33
N ALA A 159 -2.72 -12.30 17.86
CA ALA A 159 -3.38 -11.46 18.85
C ALA A 159 -4.24 -10.38 18.18
N PRO A 160 -5.49 -10.18 18.64
CA PRO A 160 -6.33 -9.07 18.15
C PRO A 160 -5.67 -7.71 18.36
N SER A 161 -5.81 -6.83 17.38
CA SER A 161 -5.47 -5.41 17.52
C SER A 161 -6.54 -4.68 18.33
N ASP A 162 -6.10 -3.77 19.20
CA ASP A 162 -6.97 -2.87 19.95
C ASP A 162 -7.27 -1.57 19.18
N CYS A 163 -6.63 -1.35 18.03
CA CYS A 163 -6.74 -0.11 17.26
C CYS A 163 -8.12 0.02 16.61
N VAL A 164 -8.49 -0.90 15.72
CA VAL A 164 -9.76 -0.83 14.99
C VAL A 164 -10.79 -1.78 15.58
N THR A 165 -11.79 -1.22 16.27
CA THR A 165 -12.94 -1.99 16.77
C THR A 165 -13.96 -2.22 15.65
N SER A 166 -14.10 -3.47 15.21
CA SER A 166 -15.04 -3.87 14.16
C SER A 166 -15.64 -5.25 14.46
N SER A 167 -16.68 -5.65 13.72
CA SER A 167 -17.18 -7.04 13.78
C SER A 167 -16.18 -8.05 13.20
N THR A 168 -15.22 -7.57 12.40
CA THR A 168 -14.09 -8.34 11.90
C THR A 168 -12.95 -8.24 12.90
N ILE A 169 -12.30 -9.37 13.22
CA ILE A 169 -11.07 -9.37 14.01
C ILE A 169 -9.92 -8.93 13.12
N TYR A 170 -9.30 -7.81 13.46
CA TYR A 170 -8.01 -7.40 12.93
C TYR A 170 -6.91 -7.80 13.93
N TYR A 171 -5.71 -8.06 13.44
CA TYR A 171 -4.59 -8.56 14.24
C TYR A 171 -3.54 -7.47 14.44
N LYS A 172 -2.74 -7.59 15.50
CA LYS A 172 -1.65 -6.65 15.79
C LYS A 172 -0.59 -6.55 14.70
N THR A 173 -0.50 -7.54 13.82
CA THR A 173 0.39 -7.51 12.66
C THR A 173 -0.29 -7.09 11.36
N ASP A 174 -1.55 -6.62 11.39
CA ASP A 174 -2.27 -6.16 10.21
C ASP A 174 -1.85 -4.74 9.81
N PRO A 175 -1.06 -4.55 8.73
CA PRO A 175 -0.46 -3.25 8.39
C PRO A 175 -1.48 -2.20 7.94
N ALA A 176 -2.71 -2.62 7.60
CA ALA A 176 -3.80 -1.73 7.22
C ALA A 176 -4.67 -1.31 8.41
N HIS A 177 -4.60 -2.01 9.55
CA HIS A 177 -5.52 -1.86 10.67
C HIS A 177 -4.83 -1.67 12.04
N GLU A 178 -3.50 -1.62 12.08
CA GLU A 178 -2.71 -1.36 13.28
C GLU A 178 -1.74 -0.20 13.05
N ILE A 179 -1.68 0.74 13.99
CA ILE A 179 -0.80 1.92 13.91
C ILE A 179 0.60 1.65 14.46
N ALA A 180 0.76 0.61 15.29
CA ALA A 180 2.06 0.16 15.78
C ALA A 180 2.90 -0.52 14.67
N GLU A 181 2.28 -0.90 13.55
CA GLU A 181 3.00 -1.50 12.43
C GLU A 181 3.92 -0.49 11.73
N PRO A 182 5.20 -0.83 11.47
CA PRO A 182 6.16 0.03 10.75
C PRO A 182 5.65 0.51 9.38
N PHE A 183 4.77 -0.27 8.75
CA PHE A 183 4.11 0.10 7.50
C PHE A 183 3.26 1.37 7.62
N PHE A 184 2.52 1.54 8.72
CA PHE A 184 1.73 2.76 8.95
C PHE A 184 2.64 3.98 9.14
N SER A 185 3.73 3.80 9.91
CA SER A 185 4.75 4.82 10.14
C SER A 185 5.43 5.28 8.84
N ALA A 186 5.88 4.36 7.99
CA ALA A 186 6.42 4.69 6.66
C ALA A 186 5.37 5.36 5.76
N SER A 187 4.13 4.86 5.74
CA SER A 187 3.05 5.46 4.93
C SER A 187 2.77 6.92 5.35
N LYS A 188 2.78 7.19 6.66
CA LYS A 188 2.66 8.54 7.22
C LYS A 188 3.82 9.44 6.79
N ALA A 189 5.06 8.94 6.86
CA ALA A 189 6.25 9.68 6.42
C ALA A 189 6.22 10.00 4.93
N ILE A 190 5.84 9.02 4.09
CA ILE A 190 5.65 9.20 2.64
C ILE A 190 4.62 10.31 2.36
N ARG A 191 3.46 10.27 3.03
CA ARG A 191 2.43 11.30 2.88
C ARG A 191 2.94 12.68 3.30
N ALA A 192 3.59 12.77 4.46
CA ALA A 192 4.11 14.03 4.97
C ALA A 192 5.13 14.64 4.00
N TRP A 193 6.05 13.82 3.48
CA TRP A 193 7.02 14.25 2.48
C TRP A 193 6.33 14.73 1.19
N GLN A 194 5.36 13.98 0.65
CA GLN A 194 4.67 14.37 -0.59
C GLN A 194 3.91 15.69 -0.43
N HIS A 195 3.28 15.91 0.72
CA HIS A 195 2.59 17.17 1.01
C HIS A 195 3.57 18.35 1.19
N ALA A 196 4.75 18.12 1.76
CA ALA A 196 5.81 19.11 1.83
C ALA A 196 6.48 19.41 0.47
N ASN A 197 6.36 18.50 -0.51
CA ASN A 197 7.03 18.54 -1.82
C ASN A 197 6.03 18.64 -2.99
N GLY A 198 5.10 19.60 -2.92
CA GLY A 198 4.20 19.93 -4.02
C GLY A 198 2.77 19.39 -3.88
N GLY A 199 2.42 18.80 -2.73
CA GLY A 199 1.05 18.34 -2.47
C GLY A 199 0.70 17.07 -3.24
N CYS A 200 -0.60 16.71 -3.25
CA CYS A 200 -1.08 15.56 -4.00
C CYS A 200 -2.20 15.93 -4.99
N PRO A 201 -1.87 16.54 -6.14
CA PRO A 201 -2.85 16.88 -7.15
C PRO A 201 -3.56 15.63 -7.70
N ALA A 202 -4.89 15.66 -7.76
CA ALA A 202 -5.71 14.53 -8.19
C ALA A 202 -5.36 13.94 -9.58
N ALA A 203 -4.75 14.75 -10.46
CA ALA A 203 -4.38 14.34 -11.80
C ALA A 203 -3.05 13.58 -11.88
N SER A 204 -2.15 13.70 -10.89
CA SER A 204 -0.78 13.15 -10.99
C SER A 204 -0.29 12.48 -9.71
N CYS A 205 -1.10 12.48 -8.64
CA CYS A 205 -0.77 11.90 -7.35
C CYS A 205 -1.89 11.04 -6.77
N ALA A 206 -1.49 9.95 -6.13
CA ALA A 206 -2.35 9.10 -5.30
C ALA A 206 -1.51 8.21 -4.39
N PHE A 207 -2.06 7.86 -3.23
CA PHE A 207 -1.58 6.77 -2.39
C PHE A 207 -2.43 5.54 -2.65
N ILE A 208 -1.88 4.58 -3.39
CA ILE A 208 -2.59 3.40 -3.87
C ILE A 208 -2.18 2.18 -3.04
N GLN A 209 -3.14 1.55 -2.36
CA GLN A 209 -2.94 0.28 -1.67
C GLN A 209 -3.61 -0.86 -2.46
N LEU A 210 -2.79 -1.81 -2.90
CA LEU A 210 -3.20 -2.98 -3.65
C LEU A 210 -3.50 -4.13 -2.68
N HIS A 211 -4.76 -4.55 -2.66
CA HIS A 211 -5.27 -5.68 -1.90
C HIS A 211 -5.80 -6.79 -2.80
N GLY A 212 -5.91 -7.96 -2.21
CA GLY A 212 -6.45 -9.15 -2.82
C GLY A 212 -7.68 -9.64 -2.09
N LYS A 213 -8.77 -9.89 -2.83
CA LYS A 213 -9.99 -10.48 -2.26
C LYS A 213 -10.10 -11.97 -2.57
N GLY A 214 -10.64 -12.71 -1.62
CA GLY A 214 -11.01 -14.12 -1.82
C GLY A 214 -12.13 -14.27 -2.86
N ALA A 215 -12.24 -15.44 -3.51
CA ALA A 215 -13.19 -15.68 -4.60
C ALA A 215 -14.67 -15.47 -4.20
N ARG A 216 -15.00 -15.68 -2.92
CA ARG A 216 -16.36 -15.46 -2.38
C ARG A 216 -16.60 -14.02 -1.89
N SER A 217 -15.54 -13.23 -1.76
CA SER A 217 -15.62 -11.84 -1.30
C SER A 217 -15.84 -10.91 -2.49
N CYS A 218 -16.96 -10.19 -2.47
CA CYS A 218 -17.42 -9.33 -3.58
C CYS A 218 -17.31 -10.03 -4.95
N PRO A 219 -18.00 -11.18 -5.13
CA PRO A 219 -17.76 -12.07 -6.27
C PRO A 219 -18.17 -11.47 -7.63
N SER A 220 -19.00 -10.43 -7.62
CA SER A 220 -19.42 -9.70 -8.83
C SER A 220 -18.32 -8.81 -9.41
N ASP A 221 -17.33 -8.42 -8.61
CA ASP A 221 -16.35 -7.42 -8.99
C ASP A 221 -15.02 -8.11 -9.29
N THR A 222 -14.43 -7.82 -10.46
CA THR A 222 -13.05 -8.24 -10.74
C THR A 222 -12.09 -7.30 -10.04
N ILE A 223 -12.37 -6.00 -10.10
CA ILE A 223 -11.66 -4.93 -9.42
C ILE A 223 -12.69 -4.04 -8.72
N PHE A 224 -12.50 -3.80 -7.43
CA PHE A 224 -13.30 -2.87 -6.65
C PHE A 224 -12.38 -1.78 -6.06
N LEU A 225 -12.65 -0.52 -6.37
CA LEU A 225 -11.86 0.60 -5.88
C LEU A 225 -12.66 1.44 -4.87
N SER A 226 -11.98 1.98 -3.88
CA SER A 226 -12.58 2.89 -2.89
C SER A 226 -11.57 3.92 -2.41
N SER A 227 -12.06 5.07 -1.92
CA SER A 227 -11.23 6.08 -1.26
C SER A 227 -11.33 6.01 0.27
N GLY A 228 -11.58 4.84 0.86
CA GLY A 228 -11.65 4.70 2.33
C GLY A 228 -12.93 5.26 2.95
N ILE A 229 -13.96 5.49 2.12
CA ILE A 229 -15.30 5.89 2.54
C ILE A 229 -16.34 5.03 1.81
N GLY A 230 -17.41 4.67 2.50
CA GLY A 230 -18.41 3.76 1.95
C GLY A 230 -19.45 3.38 2.98
N ILE A 231 -20.08 2.21 2.78
CA ILE A 231 -20.98 1.59 3.75
C ILE A 231 -20.11 0.85 4.77
N PRO A 232 -20.05 1.27 6.05
CA PRO A 232 -19.31 0.52 7.06
C PRO A 232 -19.81 -0.94 7.16
N PRO A 233 -18.93 -1.92 7.38
CA PRO A 233 -19.34 -3.28 7.71
C PRO A 233 -20.34 -3.26 8.88
N GLY A 234 -21.54 -3.81 8.69
CA GLY A 234 -22.60 -3.89 9.71
C GLY A 234 -23.72 -2.83 9.63
N SER A 235 -23.59 -1.83 8.76
CA SER A 235 -24.58 -0.74 8.62
C SER A 235 -25.69 -1.02 7.59
N LEU A 236 -26.42 -2.13 7.76
CA LEU A 236 -27.77 -2.23 7.17
C LEU A 236 -28.81 -1.87 8.25
N PRO A 237 -29.68 -0.87 8.02
CA PRO A 237 -30.96 -0.88 8.70
C PRO A 237 -31.75 -2.09 8.17
N ARG A 238 -32.20 -2.98 9.06
CA ARG A 238 -33.44 -3.70 8.78
C ARG A 238 -34.52 -2.62 8.70
N ILE A 239 -34.93 -2.18 7.51
CA ILE A 239 -36.26 -1.62 7.18
C ILE A 239 -36.22 -0.95 5.79
N ARG A 240 -37.30 -1.18 5.04
CA ARG A 240 -37.66 -0.64 3.73
C ARG A 240 -37.71 0.90 3.73
N SER A 241 -36.61 1.54 3.37
CA SER A 241 -36.50 2.96 2.98
C SER A 241 -35.39 3.07 1.91
N PRO A 242 -35.41 4.08 1.01
CA PRO A 242 -34.64 4.02 -0.23
C PRO A 242 -33.14 3.92 0.03
N LYS A 243 -32.55 2.81 -0.44
CA LYS A 243 -31.12 2.46 -0.50
C LYS A 243 -30.18 3.34 0.35
N PRO A 244 -29.86 2.97 1.59
CA PRO A 244 -28.72 3.57 2.28
C PRO A 244 -27.44 3.16 1.51
N GLY A 245 -26.56 4.11 1.19
CA GLY A 245 -25.14 3.77 1.04
C GLY A 245 -24.47 3.81 -0.34
N ARG A 246 -24.99 4.53 -1.33
CA ARG A 246 -24.14 4.98 -2.46
C ARG A 246 -23.71 6.40 -2.16
N SER A 247 -22.50 6.59 -1.63
CA SER A 247 -22.00 7.94 -1.31
C SER A 247 -22.01 8.78 -2.58
N ALA A 248 -22.77 9.88 -2.59
CA ALA A 248 -22.83 10.83 -3.71
C ALA A 248 -21.43 11.32 -4.13
N TRP A 249 -20.46 11.23 -3.23
CA TRP A 249 -19.05 11.47 -3.48
C TRP A 249 -18.48 10.67 -4.66
N TYR A 250 -18.91 9.41 -4.86
CA TYR A 250 -18.44 8.61 -6.00
C TYR A 250 -19.15 8.92 -7.31
N THR A 251 -20.30 9.61 -7.28
CA THR A 251 -21.09 9.94 -8.46
C THR A 251 -21.06 11.42 -8.85
N ASP A 252 -20.54 12.29 -7.98
CA ASP A 252 -20.39 13.71 -8.30
C ASP A 252 -19.43 13.93 -9.48
N PRO A 253 -19.42 15.11 -10.12
CA PRO A 253 -18.57 15.36 -11.28
C PRO A 253 -17.11 15.69 -10.92
N ALA A 254 -16.74 15.75 -9.62
CA ALA A 254 -15.38 16.12 -9.24
C ALA A 254 -14.39 15.04 -9.69
N ALA A 255 -13.33 15.48 -10.36
CA ALA A 255 -12.23 14.63 -10.78
C ALA A 255 -11.45 14.16 -9.54
N ARG A 256 -11.30 12.85 -9.40
CA ARG A 256 -10.61 12.23 -8.26
C ARG A 256 -9.81 11.01 -8.73
N PRO A 257 -8.66 10.71 -8.12
CA PRO A 257 -7.81 9.57 -8.48
C PRO A 257 -8.58 8.26 -8.68
N VAL A 258 -9.44 7.88 -7.72
CA VAL A 258 -10.20 6.64 -7.77
C VAL A 258 -11.15 6.55 -8.98
N LYS A 259 -11.72 7.69 -9.41
CA LYS A 259 -12.66 7.74 -10.55
C LYS A 259 -11.91 7.67 -11.88
N SER A 260 -10.81 8.43 -12.00
CA SER A 260 -9.94 8.40 -13.17
C SER A 260 -9.36 7.00 -13.37
N LEU A 261 -8.87 6.38 -12.30
CA LEU A 261 -8.33 5.03 -12.35
C LEU A 261 -9.41 4.00 -12.68
N ARG A 262 -10.60 4.09 -12.09
CA ARG A 262 -11.72 3.20 -12.44
C ARG A 262 -12.08 3.29 -13.93
N ALA A 263 -12.16 4.51 -14.48
CA ALA A 263 -12.48 4.71 -15.90
C ALA A 263 -11.40 4.11 -16.81
N ALA A 264 -10.12 4.36 -16.49
CA ALA A 264 -9.00 3.83 -17.26
C ALA A 264 -8.91 2.30 -17.19
N LEU A 265 -9.17 1.70 -16.03
CA LEU A 265 -9.21 0.25 -15.86
C LEU A 265 -10.37 -0.39 -16.61
N ALA A 266 -11.56 0.22 -16.59
CA ALA A 266 -12.69 -0.28 -17.36
C ALA A 266 -12.41 -0.26 -18.87
N ALA A 267 -11.63 0.72 -19.35
CA ALA A 267 -11.19 0.78 -20.74
C ALA A 267 -10.12 -0.27 -21.06
N ALA A 268 -9.16 -0.49 -20.15
CA ALA A 268 -8.10 -1.48 -20.31
C ALA A 268 -8.60 -2.94 -20.20
N PHE A 269 -9.69 -3.16 -19.45
CA PHE A 269 -10.28 -4.47 -19.20
C PHE A 269 -11.80 -4.47 -19.48
N PRO A 270 -12.22 -4.40 -20.75
CA PRO A 270 -13.63 -4.21 -21.13
C PRO A 270 -14.55 -5.38 -20.71
N THR A 271 -13.99 -6.57 -20.48
CA THR A 271 -14.74 -7.75 -20.02
C THR A 271 -14.76 -7.90 -18.50
N TRP A 272 -14.08 -7.04 -17.75
CA TRP A 272 -14.00 -7.11 -16.30
C TRP A 272 -14.99 -6.16 -15.64
N THR A 273 -15.49 -6.54 -14.47
CA THR A 273 -16.30 -5.63 -13.66
C THR A 273 -15.37 -4.79 -12.79
N VAL A 274 -15.25 -3.51 -13.14
CA VAL A 274 -14.50 -2.49 -12.40
C VAL A 274 -15.47 -1.53 -11.72
N ALA A 275 -15.59 -1.62 -10.40
CA ALA A 275 -16.64 -0.99 -9.63
C ALA A 275 -16.12 -0.02 -8.56
N LEU A 276 -16.89 1.04 -8.31
CA LEU A 276 -16.81 1.90 -7.12
C LEU A 276 -17.90 1.52 -6.11
N PRO A 277 -17.91 2.10 -4.89
CA PRO A 277 -19.00 1.90 -3.94
C PRO A 277 -20.36 2.42 -4.44
N SER A 278 -20.38 3.27 -5.47
CA SER A 278 -21.60 3.68 -6.17
C SER A 278 -22.17 2.60 -7.09
N ASP A 279 -21.37 1.63 -7.51
CA ASP A 279 -21.70 0.69 -8.60
C ASP A 279 -22.01 -0.71 -8.05
N SER A 280 -21.36 -1.08 -6.95
CA SER A 280 -21.42 -2.42 -6.34
C SER A 280 -21.90 -2.39 -4.89
N ALA A 281 -22.38 -3.54 -4.41
CA ALA A 281 -22.70 -3.78 -3.00
C ALA A 281 -21.49 -4.30 -2.20
N CYS A 282 -20.29 -4.35 -2.81
CA CYS A 282 -19.07 -4.75 -2.13
C CYS A 282 -18.79 -3.84 -0.92
N ARG A 283 -18.42 -4.47 0.21
CA ARG A 283 -18.19 -3.79 1.49
C ARG A 283 -16.72 -3.53 1.80
N LEU A 284 -15.81 -4.00 0.96
CA LEU A 284 -14.36 -3.84 1.12
C LEU A 284 -13.92 -2.43 0.73
N THR A 285 -14.47 -1.44 1.43
CA THR A 285 -14.34 -0.01 1.14
C THR A 285 -13.21 0.65 1.92
N ALA A 286 -12.43 -0.13 2.68
CA ALA A 286 -11.33 0.36 3.51
C ALA A 286 -11.72 1.49 4.48
N THR A 287 -12.97 1.52 4.96
CA THR A 287 -13.39 2.48 6.01
C THR A 287 -12.64 2.29 7.32
N ASP A 288 -12.09 1.10 7.51
CA ASP A 288 -11.33 0.67 8.67
C ASP A 288 -9.82 0.84 8.51
N ASN A 289 -9.35 1.19 7.31
CA ASN A 289 -7.93 1.34 7.04
C ASN A 289 -7.37 2.58 7.73
N VAL A 290 -6.41 2.41 8.64
CA VAL A 290 -5.90 3.50 9.49
C VAL A 290 -5.15 4.56 8.69
N PHE A 291 -4.42 4.15 7.62
CA PHE A 291 -3.77 5.10 6.73
C PHE A 291 -4.78 5.83 5.83
N GLY A 292 -5.80 5.11 5.32
CA GLY A 292 -6.91 5.73 4.61
C GLY A 292 -7.64 6.78 5.43
N ARG A 293 -7.90 6.50 6.72
CA ARG A 293 -8.47 7.46 7.68
C ARG A 293 -7.57 8.69 7.84
N LEU A 294 -6.26 8.50 8.01
CA LEU A 294 -5.28 9.59 8.08
C LEU A 294 -5.30 10.48 6.84
N VAL A 295 -5.23 9.87 5.65
CA VAL A 295 -5.26 10.59 4.37
C VAL A 295 -6.54 11.39 4.22
N ASN A 296 -7.66 10.84 4.68
CA ASN A 296 -8.97 11.48 4.66
C ASN A 296 -9.25 12.34 5.90
N GLY A 297 -8.22 13.00 6.44
CA GLY A 297 -8.37 14.09 7.40
C GLY A 297 -8.64 13.69 8.85
N VAL A 298 -8.60 12.40 9.20
CA VAL A 298 -8.65 11.98 10.61
C VAL A 298 -7.27 12.21 11.24
N PRO A 299 -7.18 12.91 12.39
CA PRO A 299 -5.90 13.10 13.08
C PRO A 299 -5.23 11.77 13.46
N ALA A 300 -3.90 11.70 13.40
CA ALA A 300 -3.13 10.48 13.63
C ALA A 300 -3.47 9.77 14.96
N GLN A 301 -3.70 10.53 16.04
CA GLN A 301 -4.08 10.02 17.35
C GLN A 301 -5.50 9.43 17.43
N ALA A 302 -6.32 9.64 16.39
CA ALA A 302 -7.72 9.24 16.33
C ALA A 302 -8.02 8.25 15.20
N VAL A 303 -7.04 7.86 14.37
CA VAL A 303 -7.27 6.96 13.23
C VAL A 303 -7.71 5.56 13.64
N CYS A 304 -7.43 5.13 14.86
CA CYS A 304 -7.90 3.86 15.40
C CYS A 304 -9.42 3.86 15.63
N THR A 305 -9.95 4.95 16.19
CA THR A 305 -11.33 5.00 16.70
C THR A 305 -12.29 5.77 15.81
N ASN A 306 -11.81 6.73 15.01
CA ASN A 306 -12.64 7.60 14.21
C ASN A 306 -12.59 7.21 12.73
N ALA A 307 -13.76 6.91 12.16
CA ALA A 307 -13.91 6.80 10.72
C ALA A 307 -13.86 8.18 10.04
N SER A 308 -13.40 8.22 8.79
CA SER A 308 -13.55 9.41 7.95
C SER A 308 -14.96 9.51 7.36
N ASN A 309 -15.24 10.61 6.67
CA ASN A 309 -16.51 10.87 6.00
C ASN A 309 -16.30 11.65 4.70
N ALA A 310 -17.36 11.78 3.91
CA ALA A 310 -17.32 12.44 2.60
C ALA A 310 -16.88 13.91 2.64
N ALA A 311 -17.09 14.64 3.74
CA ALA A 311 -16.70 16.04 3.87
C ALA A 311 -15.18 16.23 4.08
N LEU A 312 -14.51 15.23 4.68
CA LEU A 312 -13.07 15.25 4.93
C LEU A 312 -12.25 14.58 3.81
N THR A 313 -12.89 13.73 3.00
CA THR A 313 -12.21 12.90 2.01
C THR A 313 -11.78 13.71 0.79
N THR A 314 -10.47 13.83 0.59
CA THR A 314 -9.84 14.52 -0.56
C THR A 314 -9.82 13.64 -1.81
N GLY A 315 -9.76 12.32 -1.63
CA GLY A 315 -9.63 11.34 -2.71
C GLY A 315 -8.19 10.93 -3.04
N GLU A 316 -7.21 11.41 -2.27
CA GLU A 316 -5.79 11.05 -2.41
C GLU A 316 -5.54 9.56 -2.13
N PHE A 317 -6.34 8.94 -1.26
CA PHE A 317 -6.27 7.50 -0.97
C PHE A 317 -7.08 6.70 -1.99
N VAL A 318 -6.45 5.66 -2.53
CA VAL A 318 -7.07 4.68 -3.44
C VAL A 318 -6.78 3.28 -2.92
N HIS A 319 -7.80 2.67 -2.34
CA HIS A 319 -7.81 1.26 -1.98
C HIS A 319 -8.33 0.43 -3.15
N ILE A 320 -7.68 -0.69 -3.46
CA ILE A 320 -8.06 -1.56 -4.58
C ILE A 320 -8.15 -3.01 -4.11
N GLU A 321 -9.32 -3.60 -4.24
CA GLU A 321 -9.61 -5.01 -3.95
C GLU A 321 -9.74 -5.77 -5.26
N GLN A 322 -8.92 -6.79 -5.44
CA GLN A 322 -8.75 -7.43 -6.74
C GLN A 322 -8.97 -8.92 -6.68
N ALA A 323 -9.66 -9.49 -7.67
CA ALA A 323 -9.66 -10.92 -7.91
C ALA A 323 -8.28 -11.41 -8.36
N VAL A 324 -7.95 -12.68 -8.12
CA VAL A 324 -6.62 -13.26 -8.44
C VAL A 324 -6.20 -13.05 -9.90
N VAL A 325 -7.14 -13.10 -10.85
CA VAL A 325 -6.86 -12.87 -12.28
C VAL A 325 -6.31 -11.46 -12.57
N SER A 326 -6.71 -10.46 -11.78
CA SER A 326 -6.25 -9.08 -11.91
C SER A 326 -4.82 -8.88 -11.40
N ARG A 327 -4.35 -9.77 -10.52
CA ARG A 327 -3.05 -9.69 -9.86
C ARG A 327 -1.97 -10.51 -10.57
N GLY A 328 -2.35 -11.33 -11.56
CA GLY A 328 -1.40 -12.12 -12.34
C GLY A 328 -0.61 -11.26 -13.33
N SER A 329 0.61 -11.70 -13.64
CA SER A 329 1.54 -10.98 -14.53
C SER A 329 0.98 -10.68 -15.93
N ALA A 330 0.08 -11.53 -16.44
CA ALA A 330 -0.62 -11.30 -17.71
C ALA A 330 -1.45 -9.99 -17.73
N ALA A 331 -1.83 -9.46 -16.56
CA ALA A 331 -2.60 -8.23 -16.43
C ALA A 331 -1.73 -6.97 -16.27
N TYR A 332 -0.41 -7.11 -16.03
CA TYR A 332 0.45 -5.98 -15.64
C TYR A 332 0.50 -4.90 -16.72
N LEU A 333 0.66 -5.27 -17.99
CA LEU A 333 0.72 -4.30 -19.09
C LEU A 333 -0.55 -3.43 -19.18
N ALA A 334 -1.73 -4.05 -19.06
CA ALA A 334 -3.00 -3.34 -19.10
C ALA A 334 -3.23 -2.48 -17.84
N TRP A 335 -2.80 -2.95 -16.68
CA TRP A 335 -2.76 -2.14 -15.46
C TRP A 335 -1.85 -0.92 -15.59
N THR A 336 -0.64 -1.10 -16.11
CA THR A 336 0.31 -0.01 -16.39
C THR A 336 -0.34 1.03 -17.28
N ALA A 337 -0.94 0.60 -18.40
CA ALA A 337 -1.63 1.51 -19.32
C ALA A 337 -2.78 2.27 -18.63
N ALA A 338 -3.57 1.59 -17.78
CA ALA A 338 -4.65 2.21 -17.04
C ALA A 338 -4.14 3.26 -16.03
N ILE A 339 -3.09 2.95 -15.26
CA ILE A 339 -2.48 3.92 -14.32
C ILE A 339 -1.89 5.10 -15.10
N GLN A 340 -1.18 4.84 -16.20
CA GLN A 340 -0.58 5.90 -17.00
C GLN A 340 -1.62 6.81 -17.66
N ALA A 341 -2.80 6.28 -18.01
CA ALA A 341 -3.92 7.05 -18.54
C ALA A 341 -4.69 7.82 -17.44
N ALA A 342 -4.80 7.25 -16.24
CA ALA A 342 -5.49 7.87 -15.11
C ALA A 342 -4.69 9.03 -14.49
N PHE A 343 -3.36 8.98 -14.59
CA PHE A 343 -2.46 9.93 -13.97
C PHE A 343 -1.50 10.55 -14.97
N THR A 344 -1.53 11.88 -15.10
CA THR A 344 -0.64 12.62 -15.99
C THR A 344 0.79 12.57 -15.49
N PRO A 345 1.80 12.49 -16.38
CA PRO A 345 3.19 12.67 -16.00
C PRO A 345 3.47 14.02 -15.32
N LEU A 346 4.52 14.06 -14.50
CA LEU A 346 5.10 15.28 -13.92
C LEU A 346 5.75 16.18 -14.98
#